data_AF-A0A9E5NTV3-F1
#
_entry.id   AF-A0A9E5NTV3-F1
#
_cell.length_a   1.000
_cell.length_b   1.000
_cell.length_c   1.000
_cell.angle_alpha   90.00
_cell.angle_beta   90.00
_cell.angle_gamma   90.00
#
_symmetry.space_group_name_H-M   'P 1'
#
loop_
_entity.id
_entity.type
_entity.pdbx_description
1 polymer ?
#
loop_
_entity_poly.entity_id
_entity_poly.type
_entity_poly.pdbx_seq_one_letter_code
_entity_poly.pdbx_strand_id
1 'polypeptide(L)'
;MLRNRLGFSLVETIVVLLLLAVVASVAVPRALKPSPSRQVELAARALTRDLELLRMRAIAAKRRVRVRFYESERFYSAFMDTTALRSGSITENDAEVQASRLLARGSRIGIPGVKLPSGIQFGTGIATSGPAGHDASGALVLANGDYVEFDSRGMVAPPGSGGVIYLMHEEINSSVSAVTITGASAFRTWVLRGGEWTR
;
A
#
# COMPACT_ATOMS: atom_id res chain seq x y z
N MET A 1 30.15 -33.94 -54.50
CA MET A 1 30.20 -33.02 -53.33
C MET A 1 29.35 -33.61 -52.22
N LEU A 2 29.95 -34.36 -51.28
CA LEU A 2 29.25 -34.96 -50.15
C LEU A 2 29.34 -34.02 -48.94
N ARG A 3 28.19 -33.48 -48.54
CA ARG A 3 28.05 -32.54 -47.43
C ARG A 3 27.89 -33.36 -46.14
N ASN A 4 28.97 -33.49 -45.37
CA ASN A 4 28.89 -34.09 -44.03
C ASN A 4 27.98 -33.23 -43.15
N ARG A 5 26.78 -33.72 -42.85
CA ARG A 5 25.93 -33.18 -41.79
C ARG A 5 26.39 -33.80 -40.48
N LEU A 6 27.21 -33.07 -39.73
CA LEU A 6 27.58 -33.43 -38.37
C LEU A 6 26.37 -33.16 -37.47
N GLY A 7 25.67 -34.21 -37.08
CA GLY A 7 24.58 -34.14 -36.09
C GLY A 7 25.14 -34.01 -34.67
N PHE A 8 24.49 -33.22 -33.84
CA PHE A 8 24.81 -33.04 -32.42
C PHE A 8 24.76 -34.38 -31.67
N SER A 9 25.72 -34.61 -30.76
CA SER A 9 25.73 -35.81 -29.92
C SER A 9 24.68 -35.72 -28.79
N LEU A 10 24.11 -36.86 -28.40
CA LEU A 10 23.21 -36.96 -27.25
C LEU A 10 23.92 -36.52 -25.96
N VAL A 11 25.20 -36.88 -25.81
CA VAL A 11 26.03 -36.45 -24.67
C VAL A 11 26.23 -34.94 -24.67
N GLU A 12 26.47 -34.36 -25.84
CA GLU A 12 26.64 -32.91 -26.00
C GLU A 12 25.35 -32.16 -25.60
N THR A 13 24.20 -32.71 -25.97
CA THR A 13 22.89 -32.16 -25.58
C THR A 13 22.69 -32.22 -24.06
N ILE A 14 23.05 -33.33 -23.40
CA ILE A 14 22.96 -33.47 -21.94
C ILE A 14 23.90 -32.47 -21.24
N VAL A 15 25.12 -32.31 -21.73
CA VAL A 15 26.10 -31.36 -21.16
C VAL A 15 25.60 -29.93 -21.31
N VAL A 16 25.06 -29.55 -22.48
CA VAL A 16 24.46 -28.22 -22.68
C VAL A 16 23.27 -27.99 -21.74
N LEU A 17 22.39 -28.98 -21.56
CA LEU A 17 21.27 -28.87 -20.63
C LEU A 17 21.72 -28.72 -19.17
N LEU A 18 22.77 -29.44 -18.75
CA LEU A 18 23.36 -29.29 -17.42
C LEU A 18 23.94 -27.90 -17.22
N LEU A 19 24.65 -27.37 -18.21
CA LEU A 19 25.18 -26.01 -18.17
C LEU A 19 24.05 -24.96 -18.09
N LEU A 20 23.00 -25.12 -18.88
CA LEU A 20 21.82 -24.26 -18.82
C LEU A 20 21.11 -24.32 -17.47
N ALA A 21 20.99 -25.51 -16.86
CA ALA A 21 20.39 -25.69 -15.54
C ALA A 21 21.21 -24.98 -14.44
N VAL A 22 22.53 -25.06 -14.49
CA VAL A 22 23.43 -24.35 -13.56
C VAL A 22 23.27 -22.84 -13.73
N VAL A 23 23.29 -22.32 -14.95
CA VAL A 23 23.10 -20.88 -15.22
C VAL A 23 21.72 -20.41 -14.76
N ALA A 24 20.67 -21.16 -15.08
CA ALA A 24 19.30 -20.84 -14.67
C ALA A 24 19.16 -20.81 -13.14
N SER A 25 19.80 -21.72 -12.41
CA SER A 25 19.73 -21.80 -10.95
C SER A 25 20.22 -20.52 -10.26
N VAL A 26 21.18 -19.82 -10.86
CA VAL A 26 21.76 -18.58 -10.31
C VAL A 26 21.04 -17.33 -10.87
N ALA A 27 20.65 -17.35 -12.14
CA ALA A 27 20.06 -16.18 -12.81
C ALA A 27 18.59 -15.94 -12.43
N VAL A 28 17.78 -17.00 -12.33
CA VAL A 28 16.34 -16.92 -12.07
C VAL A 28 16.00 -16.20 -10.76
N PRO A 29 16.58 -16.51 -9.58
CA PRO A 29 16.19 -15.84 -8.33
C PRO A 29 16.49 -14.34 -8.32
N ARG A 30 17.52 -13.88 -9.05
CA ARG A 30 17.84 -12.45 -9.18
C ARG A 30 16.88 -11.71 -10.09
N ALA A 31 16.42 -12.34 -11.17
CA ALA A 31 15.48 -11.73 -12.13
C ALA A 31 14.05 -11.58 -11.58
N LEU A 32 13.69 -12.32 -10.52
CA LEU A 32 12.33 -12.34 -9.96
C LEU A 32 12.03 -11.23 -8.94
N LYS A 33 13.00 -10.38 -8.57
CA LYS A 33 12.74 -9.28 -7.63
C LYS A 33 11.81 -8.25 -8.27
N PRO A 34 10.60 -8.00 -7.73
CA PRO A 34 9.71 -6.98 -8.29
C PRO A 34 10.38 -5.61 -8.23
N SER A 35 10.26 -4.84 -9.31
CA SER A 35 10.80 -3.48 -9.37
C SER A 35 10.27 -2.63 -8.19
N PRO A 36 11.09 -1.76 -7.57
CA PRO A 36 10.69 -0.87 -6.48
C PRO A 36 9.37 -0.14 -6.74
N SER A 37 9.18 0.43 -7.93
CA SER A 37 7.94 1.15 -8.30
C SER A 37 6.70 0.26 -8.24
N ARG A 38 6.82 -1.01 -8.63
CA ARG A 38 5.73 -1.98 -8.55
C ARG A 38 5.42 -2.39 -7.11
N GLN A 39 6.44 -2.45 -6.24
CA GLN A 39 6.21 -2.75 -4.82
C GLN A 39 5.42 -1.63 -4.13
N VAL A 40 5.80 -0.37 -4.38
CA VAL A 40 5.11 0.81 -3.85
C VAL A 40 3.68 0.91 -4.39
N GLU A 41 3.48 0.64 -5.67
CA GLU A 41 2.14 0.62 -6.28
C GLU A 41 1.25 -0.46 -5.65
N LEU A 42 1.77 -1.68 -5.45
CA LEU A 42 1.04 -2.76 -4.79
C LEU A 42 0.67 -2.41 -3.35
N ALA A 43 1.57 -1.76 -2.61
CA ALA A 43 1.29 -1.27 -1.26
C ALA A 43 0.18 -0.21 -1.25
N ALA A 44 0.21 0.76 -2.19
CA ALA A 44 -0.82 1.78 -2.31
C ALA A 44 -2.19 1.20 -2.70
N ARG A 45 -2.21 0.19 -3.59
CA ARG A 45 -3.43 -0.55 -3.94
C ARG A 45 -3.96 -1.37 -2.76
N ALA A 46 -3.09 -1.99 -1.97
CA ALA A 46 -3.48 -2.71 -0.76
C ALA A 46 -4.11 -1.76 0.28
N LEU A 47 -3.48 -0.60 0.52
CA LEU A 47 -4.04 0.44 1.38
C LEU A 47 -5.42 0.90 0.89
N THR A 48 -5.57 1.14 -0.42
CA THR A 48 -6.85 1.53 -1.02
C THR A 48 -7.94 0.48 -0.75
N ARG A 49 -7.62 -0.82 -0.88
CA ARG A 49 -8.56 -1.92 -0.57
C ARG A 49 -8.94 -1.95 0.91
N ASP A 50 -7.99 -1.72 1.81
CA ASP A 50 -8.25 -1.68 3.24
C ASP A 50 -9.13 -0.47 3.61
N LEU A 51 -8.91 0.70 3.01
CA LEU A 51 -9.77 1.88 3.18
C LEU A 51 -11.20 1.62 2.68
N GLU A 52 -11.34 0.99 1.52
CA GLU A 52 -12.63 0.57 0.97
C GLU A 52 -13.38 -0.39 1.91
N LEU A 53 -12.67 -1.41 2.41
CA LEU A 53 -13.19 -2.37 3.37
C LEU A 53 -13.69 -1.67 4.65
N LEU A 54 -12.89 -0.76 5.20
CA LEU A 54 -13.21 -0.05 6.43
C LEU A 54 -14.39 0.91 6.24
N ARG A 55 -14.47 1.59 5.08
CA ARG A 55 -15.63 2.39 4.69
C ARG A 55 -16.91 1.54 4.64
N MET A 56 -16.86 0.39 3.98
CA MET A 56 -18.00 -0.53 3.92
C MET A 56 -18.42 -1.02 5.32
N ARG A 57 -17.45 -1.22 6.22
CA ARG A 57 -17.74 -1.62 7.60
C ARG A 57 -18.36 -0.51 8.43
N ALA A 58 -17.92 0.73 8.25
CA ALA A 58 -18.55 1.89 8.89
C ALA A 58 -20.04 1.98 8.54
N ILE A 59 -20.36 1.77 7.25
CA ILE A 59 -21.74 1.72 6.74
C ILE A 59 -22.50 0.52 7.34
N ALA A 60 -21.94 -0.69 7.23
CA ALA A 60 -22.62 -1.91 7.66
C ALA A 60 -22.92 -1.92 9.17
N ALA A 61 -21.99 -1.43 9.99
CA ALA A 61 -22.14 -1.35 11.43
C ALA A 61 -22.93 -0.10 11.88
N LYS A 62 -23.22 0.84 10.98
CA LYS A 62 -23.77 2.18 11.27
C LYS A 62 -22.97 2.88 12.37
N ARG A 63 -21.64 2.79 12.28
CA ARG A 63 -20.68 3.28 13.28
C ARG A 63 -19.54 4.02 12.61
N ARG A 64 -18.89 4.90 13.36
CA ARG A 64 -17.70 5.58 12.86
C ARG A 64 -16.50 4.66 12.89
N VAL A 65 -15.60 4.83 11.92
CA VAL A 65 -14.34 4.10 11.84
C VAL A 65 -13.22 5.10 11.59
N ARG A 66 -12.19 5.11 12.44
CA ARG A 66 -10.96 5.88 12.25
C ARG A 66 -9.86 4.96 11.75
N VAL A 67 -9.13 5.39 10.74
CA VAL A 67 -7.90 4.76 10.26
C VAL A 67 -6.75 5.68 10.60
N ARG A 68 -5.87 5.24 11.49
CA ARG A 68 -4.72 6.02 11.97
C ARG A 68 -3.43 5.49 11.36
N PHE A 69 -2.63 6.40 10.87
CA PHE A 69 -1.34 6.16 10.26
C PHE A 69 -0.22 6.54 11.21
N TYR A 70 0.76 5.67 11.31
CA TYR A 70 1.92 5.81 12.15
C TYR A 70 3.15 5.81 11.26
N GLU A 71 3.53 7.02 10.85
CA GLU A 71 4.55 7.28 9.83
C GLU A 71 5.90 6.63 10.15
N SER A 72 6.43 6.92 11.35
CA SER A 72 7.73 6.42 11.83
C SER A 72 7.81 4.89 11.90
N GLU A 73 6.69 4.22 12.17
CA GLU A 73 6.62 2.77 12.35
C GLU A 73 6.20 2.02 11.09
N ARG A 74 5.91 2.75 9.99
CA ARG A 74 5.45 2.19 8.71
C ARG A 74 4.22 1.30 8.93
N PHE A 75 3.28 1.80 9.72
CA PHE A 75 2.16 1.02 10.23
C PHE A 75 0.87 1.84 10.21
N TYR A 76 -0.27 1.17 10.05
CA TYR A 76 -1.58 1.78 10.28
C TYR A 76 -2.52 0.80 10.97
N SER A 77 -3.46 1.32 11.74
CA SER A 77 -4.53 0.54 12.35
C SER A 77 -5.88 1.23 12.13
N ALA A 78 -6.95 0.50 12.42
CA ALA A 78 -8.30 1.01 12.33
C ALA A 78 -9.08 0.71 13.60
N PHE A 79 -9.88 1.68 14.01
CA PHE A 79 -10.62 1.69 15.26
C PHE A 79 -12.08 2.01 14.94
N MET A 80 -13.00 1.11 15.30
CA MET A 80 -14.43 1.34 15.14
C MET A 80 -15.03 1.78 16.48
N ASP A 81 -15.88 2.80 16.45
CA ASP A 81 -16.65 3.23 17.62
C ASP A 81 -17.43 2.04 18.22
N THR A 82 -17.12 1.69 19.47
CA THR A 82 -17.78 0.59 20.20
C THR A 82 -18.81 1.09 21.22
N THR A 83 -18.95 2.40 21.40
CA THR A 83 -19.83 2.98 22.42
C THR A 83 -21.30 2.60 22.19
N ALA A 84 -22.05 2.46 23.27
CA ALA A 84 -23.48 2.15 23.21
C ALA A 84 -24.29 3.25 22.51
N LEU A 85 -23.92 4.51 22.77
CA LEU A 85 -24.57 5.70 22.22
C LEU A 85 -24.17 6.01 20.77
N ARG A 86 -23.19 5.28 20.20
CA ARG A 86 -22.63 5.55 18.86
C ARG A 86 -22.24 7.01 18.68
N SER A 87 -21.61 7.57 19.72
CA SER A 87 -21.29 9.00 19.78
C SER A 87 -20.21 9.41 18.79
N GLY A 88 -19.56 8.45 18.12
CA GLY A 88 -18.37 8.69 17.30
C GLY A 88 -17.10 8.90 18.13
N SER A 89 -17.16 8.64 19.44
CA SER A 89 -15.98 8.70 20.30
C SER A 89 -15.10 7.47 20.04
N ILE A 90 -13.87 7.72 19.60
CA ILE A 90 -12.84 6.71 19.33
C ILE A 90 -11.66 6.99 20.24
N THR A 91 -11.34 6.03 21.10
CA THR A 91 -10.31 6.12 22.15
C THR A 91 -9.06 5.28 21.85
N GLU A 92 -9.06 4.56 20.73
CA GLU A 92 -7.97 3.73 20.22
C GLU A 92 -7.63 2.52 21.12
N ASN A 93 -8.66 1.90 21.69
CA ASN A 93 -8.52 0.71 22.52
C ASN A 93 -8.64 -0.60 21.73
N ASP A 94 -8.28 -1.71 22.36
CA ASP A 94 -8.30 -3.05 21.73
C ASP A 94 -9.70 -3.46 21.25
N ALA A 95 -10.76 -3.11 21.96
CA ALA A 95 -12.13 -3.44 21.55
C ALA A 95 -12.50 -2.74 20.25
N GLU A 96 -12.08 -1.48 20.07
CA GLU A 96 -12.29 -0.72 18.84
C GLU A 96 -11.48 -1.29 17.65
N VAL A 97 -10.26 -1.78 17.90
CA VAL A 97 -9.46 -2.45 16.86
C VAL A 97 -10.13 -3.75 16.42
N GLN A 98 -10.58 -4.58 17.36
CA GLN A 98 -11.26 -5.83 17.03
C GLN A 98 -12.59 -5.58 16.30
N ALA A 99 -13.32 -4.54 16.70
CA ALA A 99 -14.56 -4.13 16.05
C ALA A 99 -14.35 -3.63 14.61
N SER A 100 -13.22 -2.99 14.32
CA SER A 100 -12.89 -2.56 12.94
C SER A 100 -12.71 -3.75 11.98
N ARG A 101 -12.38 -4.93 12.54
CA ARG A 101 -12.11 -6.19 11.83
C ARG A 101 -11.02 -6.08 10.76
N LEU A 102 -10.18 -5.05 10.77
CA LEU A 102 -9.13 -4.86 9.79
C LEU A 102 -8.31 -6.16 9.67
N LEU A 103 -8.00 -6.58 8.44
CA LEU A 103 -7.19 -7.78 8.23
C LEU A 103 -5.76 -7.48 8.66
N ALA A 104 -5.50 -7.65 9.96
CA ALA A 104 -4.22 -7.36 10.57
C ALA A 104 -3.14 -8.28 10.00
N ARG A 105 -2.04 -7.66 9.56
CA ARG A 105 -0.85 -8.32 9.00
C ARG A 105 0.40 -7.88 9.77
N GLY A 106 0.21 -7.49 11.02
CA GLY A 106 1.26 -6.99 11.91
C GLY A 106 0.67 -6.43 13.20
N SER A 107 1.56 -5.99 14.08
CA SER A 107 1.22 -5.32 15.33
C SER A 107 2.27 -4.26 15.65
N ARG A 108 1.84 -3.17 16.29
CA ARG A 108 2.67 -2.10 16.85
C ARG A 108 2.37 -1.98 18.33
N ILE A 109 3.34 -2.28 19.20
CA ILE A 109 3.19 -2.13 20.67
C ILE A 109 1.87 -2.77 21.15
N GLY A 110 1.58 -4.00 20.69
CA GLY A 110 0.35 -4.72 21.02
C GLY A 110 -0.87 -4.35 20.16
N ILE A 111 -0.91 -3.19 19.50
CA ILE A 111 -2.03 -2.75 18.65
C ILE A 111 -2.00 -3.52 17.32
N PRO A 112 -3.01 -4.36 17.00
CA PRO A 112 -3.09 -5.03 15.71
C PRO A 112 -3.32 -4.05 14.56
N GLY A 113 -2.78 -4.34 13.39
CA GLY A 113 -3.01 -3.52 12.20
C GLY A 113 -2.21 -4.00 11.01
N VAL A 114 -1.86 -3.10 10.11
CA VAL A 114 -1.12 -3.43 8.90
C VAL A 114 0.23 -2.72 8.94
N LYS A 115 1.29 -3.53 8.95
CA LYS A 115 2.64 -3.07 8.69
C LYS A 115 2.87 -3.00 7.18
N LEU A 116 3.45 -1.90 6.70
CA LEU A 116 3.83 -1.77 5.30
C LEU A 116 4.87 -2.86 4.94
N PRO A 117 4.88 -3.34 3.70
CA PRO A 117 5.90 -4.29 3.24
C PRO A 117 7.32 -3.75 3.45
N SER A 118 8.30 -4.65 3.58
CA SER A 118 9.71 -4.27 3.71
C SER A 118 10.14 -3.36 2.54
N GLY A 119 10.90 -2.31 2.85
CA GLY A 119 11.38 -1.33 1.88
C GLY A 119 10.35 -0.27 1.48
N ILE A 120 9.12 -0.33 2.02
CA ILE A 120 8.08 0.67 1.79
C ILE A 120 7.84 1.46 3.07
N GLN A 121 7.81 2.78 2.93
CA GLN A 121 7.51 3.70 4.01
C GLN A 121 6.56 4.80 3.55
N PHE A 122 5.97 5.48 4.52
CA PHE A 122 5.28 6.74 4.28
C PHE A 122 6.31 7.79 3.88
N GLY A 123 6.05 8.54 2.81
CA GLY A 123 6.96 9.57 2.34
C GLY A 123 6.69 10.01 0.91
N THR A 124 7.08 11.24 0.60
CA THR A 124 6.88 11.88 -0.71
C THR A 124 8.01 11.57 -1.70
N GLY A 125 9.16 11.10 -1.23
CA GLY A 125 10.33 10.83 -2.07
C GLY A 125 10.77 12.09 -2.81
N ILE A 126 10.88 12.01 -4.14
CA ILE A 126 11.20 13.16 -5.00
C ILE A 126 9.98 13.99 -5.41
N ALA A 127 8.76 13.62 -4.98
CA ALA A 127 7.55 14.33 -5.40
C ALA A 127 7.56 15.76 -4.86
N THR A 128 7.48 16.74 -5.76
CA THR A 128 7.37 18.17 -5.44
C THR A 128 5.93 18.68 -5.46
N SER A 129 5.02 17.91 -6.06
CA SER A 129 3.59 18.17 -6.10
C SER A 129 2.83 16.85 -5.95
N GLY A 130 1.57 16.94 -5.54
CA GLY A 130 0.68 15.79 -5.40
C GLY A 130 -0.25 15.58 -6.58
N PRO A 131 -0.85 14.38 -6.68
CA PRO A 131 -1.87 14.12 -7.69
C PRO A 131 -3.10 15.02 -7.46
N ALA A 132 -3.82 15.34 -8.53
CA ALA A 132 -5.08 16.08 -8.50
C ALA A 132 -5.03 17.43 -7.75
N GLY A 133 -3.87 18.10 -7.74
CA GLY A 133 -3.68 19.42 -7.11
C GLY A 133 -3.43 19.38 -5.61
N HIS A 134 -3.24 18.19 -5.02
CA HIS A 134 -2.73 18.09 -3.65
C HIS A 134 -1.27 18.56 -3.58
N ASP A 135 -0.82 19.03 -2.41
CA ASP A 135 0.59 19.29 -2.18
C ASP A 135 1.35 18.01 -1.79
N ALA A 136 2.69 18.07 -1.81
CA ALA A 136 3.59 17.03 -1.33
C ALA A 136 4.42 17.54 -0.13
N SER A 137 3.77 18.26 0.80
CA SER A 137 4.41 18.86 1.98
C SER A 137 4.83 17.84 3.05
N GLY A 138 4.24 16.65 3.04
CA GLY A 138 4.56 15.56 3.94
C GLY A 138 3.97 14.23 3.44
N ALA A 139 4.31 13.13 4.11
CA ALA A 139 3.81 11.81 3.72
C ALA A 139 2.29 11.67 3.86
N LEU A 140 1.72 12.37 4.85
CA LEU A 140 0.30 12.38 5.16
C LEU A 140 -0.18 13.83 5.06
N VAL A 141 -0.94 14.12 4.00
CA VAL A 141 -1.59 15.43 3.84
C VAL A 141 -3.07 15.20 4.01
N LEU A 142 -3.49 15.02 5.26
CA LEU A 142 -4.85 14.71 5.68
C LEU A 142 -5.41 15.85 6.53
N ALA A 143 -6.72 16.08 6.48
CA ALA A 143 -7.35 17.15 7.26
C ALA A 143 -7.15 17.02 8.79
N ASN A 144 -7.00 15.80 9.30
CA ASN A 144 -6.75 15.55 10.73
C ASN A 144 -5.27 15.21 11.02
N GLY A 145 -4.35 15.45 10.07
CA GLY A 145 -2.92 15.14 10.22
C GLY A 145 -2.60 13.66 9.97
N ASP A 146 -2.84 12.80 10.95
CA ASP A 146 -2.37 11.40 10.96
C ASP A 146 -3.50 10.36 10.83
N TYR A 147 -4.76 10.77 10.68
CA TYR A 147 -5.87 9.84 10.50
C TYR A 147 -6.94 10.32 9.51
N VAL A 148 -7.71 9.35 9.02
CA VAL A 148 -8.96 9.57 8.29
C VAL A 148 -10.10 8.89 9.04
N GLU A 149 -11.25 9.54 9.13
CA GLU A 149 -12.44 9.00 9.79
C GLU A 149 -13.57 8.85 8.77
N PHE A 150 -14.30 7.73 8.83
CA PHE A 150 -15.51 7.47 8.08
C PHE A 150 -16.70 7.51 9.03
N ASP A 151 -17.72 8.29 8.68
CA ASP A 151 -18.99 8.29 9.41
C ASP A 151 -19.83 7.05 9.09
N SER A 152 -20.99 6.92 9.74
CA SER A 152 -21.92 5.80 9.54
C SER A 152 -22.56 5.74 8.15
N ARG A 153 -22.35 6.76 7.31
CA ARG A 153 -22.76 6.81 5.90
C ARG A 153 -21.59 6.50 4.96
N GLY A 154 -20.40 6.24 5.51
CA GLY A 154 -19.18 5.99 4.76
C GLY A 154 -18.56 7.27 4.19
N MET A 155 -18.97 8.45 4.66
CA MET A 155 -18.41 9.74 4.24
C MET A 155 -17.21 10.10 5.11
N VAL A 156 -16.22 10.80 4.54
CA VAL A 156 -15.07 11.27 5.32
C VAL A 156 -15.56 12.31 6.34
N ALA A 157 -15.07 12.21 7.57
CA ALA A 157 -15.35 13.14 8.65
C ALA A 157 -14.07 13.95 9.00
N PRO A 158 -14.16 15.29 9.12
CA PRO A 158 -15.36 16.12 8.91
C PRO A 158 -15.81 16.19 7.42
N PRO A 159 -17.08 16.51 7.12
CA PRO A 159 -17.60 16.49 5.75
C PRO A 159 -16.82 17.40 4.80
N GLY A 160 -16.57 16.92 3.57
CA GLY A 160 -15.79 17.66 2.58
C GLY A 160 -14.28 17.58 2.79
N SER A 161 -13.82 17.02 3.91
CA SER A 161 -12.39 16.79 4.16
C SER A 161 -11.88 15.60 3.35
N GLY A 162 -10.62 15.67 2.95
CA GLY A 162 -9.95 14.62 2.19
C GLY A 162 -8.46 14.70 2.42
N GLY A 163 -7.69 14.15 1.49
CA GLY A 163 -6.25 14.25 1.56
C GLY A 163 -5.54 13.26 0.66
N VAL A 164 -4.25 13.15 0.87
CA VAL A 164 -3.38 12.25 0.13
C VAL A 164 -2.39 11.58 1.08
N ILE A 165 -2.17 10.29 0.85
CA ILE A 165 -1.19 9.47 1.57
C ILE A 165 -0.14 9.04 0.57
N TYR A 166 1.11 9.40 0.82
CA TYR A 166 2.26 9.04 -0.02
C TYR A 166 2.99 7.84 0.55
N LEU A 167 3.33 6.92 -0.35
CA LEU A 167 4.20 5.78 -0.09
C LEU A 167 5.41 5.91 -1.00
N MET A 168 6.60 5.64 -0.45
CA MET A 168 7.85 5.61 -1.20
C MET A 168 8.66 4.36 -0.89
N HIS A 169 9.54 4.01 -1.81
CA HIS A 169 10.57 3.00 -1.55
C HIS A 169 11.73 3.63 -0.77
N GLU A 170 12.18 2.96 0.29
CA GLU A 170 13.25 3.43 1.18
C GLU A 170 14.57 3.69 0.45
N GLU A 171 14.94 2.79 -0.46
CA GLU A 171 16.21 2.87 -1.19
C GLU A 171 16.12 3.70 -2.49
N ILE A 172 14.92 3.84 -3.07
CA ILE A 172 14.71 4.43 -4.40
C ILE A 172 13.64 5.52 -4.27
N ASN A 173 14.09 6.72 -3.94
CA ASN A 173 13.22 7.88 -3.68
C ASN A 173 12.39 8.35 -4.89
N SER A 174 12.69 7.88 -6.11
CA SER A 174 11.90 8.11 -7.31
C SER A 174 10.71 7.16 -7.47
N SER A 175 10.68 6.07 -6.70
CA SER A 175 9.55 5.14 -6.67
C SER A 175 8.54 5.60 -5.62
N VAL A 176 7.55 6.35 -6.08
CA VAL A 176 6.51 6.96 -5.23
C VAL A 176 5.12 6.61 -5.76
N SER A 177 4.21 6.27 -4.87
CA SER A 177 2.78 6.16 -5.16
C SER A 177 1.98 6.92 -4.13
N ALA A 178 0.76 7.30 -4.49
CA ALA A 178 -0.11 8.08 -3.62
C ALA A 178 -1.52 7.48 -3.61
N VAL A 179 -2.22 7.63 -2.49
CA VAL A 179 -3.63 7.32 -2.34
C VAL A 179 -4.37 8.61 -2.00
N THR A 180 -5.15 9.13 -2.94
CA THR A 180 -6.00 10.30 -2.69
C THR A 180 -7.35 9.87 -2.13
N ILE A 181 -7.82 10.60 -1.14
CA ILE A 181 -9.12 10.46 -0.49
C ILE A 181 -9.89 11.76 -0.73
N THR A 182 -11.03 11.67 -1.41
CA THR A 182 -11.90 12.84 -1.61
C THR A 182 -12.89 12.97 -0.44
N GLY A 183 -13.47 14.16 -0.24
CA GLY A 183 -14.54 14.37 0.75
C GLY A 183 -15.82 13.57 0.50
N ALA A 184 -15.99 13.05 -0.72
CA ALA A 184 -17.04 12.08 -1.05
C ALA A 184 -16.60 10.62 -0.79
N SER A 185 -15.51 10.40 -0.05
CA SER A 185 -14.91 9.09 0.23
C SER A 185 -14.51 8.28 -0.99
N ALA A 186 -14.28 8.90 -2.15
CA ALA A 186 -13.68 8.20 -3.28
C ALA A 186 -12.17 8.09 -3.07
N PHE A 187 -11.64 6.87 -3.22
CA PHE A 187 -10.21 6.59 -3.16
C PHE A 187 -9.64 6.40 -4.56
N ARG A 188 -8.45 6.94 -4.81
CA ARG A 188 -7.72 6.70 -6.06
C ARG A 188 -6.24 6.46 -5.78
N THR A 189 -5.69 5.46 -6.44
CA THR A 189 -4.25 5.19 -6.43
C THR A 189 -3.58 5.93 -7.58
N TRP A 190 -2.39 6.44 -7.33
CA TRP A 190 -1.56 7.16 -8.28
C TRP A 190 -0.11 6.69 -8.19
N VAL A 191 0.62 6.78 -9.29
CA VAL A 191 2.04 6.44 -9.40
C VAL A 191 2.78 7.61 -10.03
N LEU A 192 3.89 8.02 -9.43
CA LEU A 192 4.77 9.05 -9.97
C LEU A 192 5.66 8.44 -11.06
N ARG A 193 5.61 8.98 -12.28
CA ARG A 193 6.44 8.58 -13.42
C ARG A 193 6.98 9.81 -14.13
N GLY A 194 8.30 9.97 -14.19
CA GLY A 194 8.91 11.11 -14.88
C GLY A 194 8.50 12.49 -14.33
N GLY A 195 8.11 12.56 -13.05
CA GLY A 195 7.61 13.79 -12.42
C GLY A 195 6.09 14.01 -12.56
N GLU A 196 5.40 13.16 -13.32
CA GLU A 196 3.94 13.25 -13.51
C GLU A 196 3.19 12.14 -12.75
N TRP A 197 1.99 12.48 -12.29
CA TRP A 197 1.11 11.53 -11.60
C TRP A 197 0.20 10.81 -12.59
N THR A 198 0.33 9.48 -12.61
CA THR A 198 -0.45 8.57 -13.47
C THR A 198 -1.31 7.63 -12.61
N ARG A 199 -2.38 7.06 -13.19
CA ARG A 199 -3.28 6.12 -12.49
C ARG A 199 -3.03 4.67 -12.87
#